data_AF-T0NBR4-F1
#
_entry.id   AF-T0NBR4-F1
#
_cell.length_a   1.000
_cell.length_b   1.000
_cell.length_c   1.000
_cell.angle_alpha   90.00
_cell.angle_beta   90.00
_cell.angle_gamma   90.00
#
_symmetry.space_group_name_H-M   'P 1'
#
loop_
_entity.id
_entity.type
_entity.pdbx_description
1 polymer ?
#
loop_
_entity_poly.entity_id
_entity_poly.type
_entity_poly.pdbx_seq_one_letter_code
_entity_poly.pdbx_strand_id
1 'polypeptide(L)'
;MKKIASKVGAAIGLVFLVILGFHYAYNFNILKEPPSNLWSKEVKVGQGKMNTNSVLIKEENRLLVGYLDGKNLHISVSDLQGKVKEEKEYQIDEEFIKNIVFLKTQDGYTLGYNSTDNGTGYMDKLLLDKDLTLIKKDKLEKVREIYQISNNNYLIAFEDRISIIDEKAQEISVPAKDVGMVTGSKTKAGFLVCYLEGKDTFKFFIVEDGKATESKKAISLNKADSVSYNKISCSTDGVKGYILLEEAVKGEFSGSKGIEFNLDGSDSKFKQVYVNESDVIYDNVGIYSEDGGKFYGTSTRPVGRKGSEPAIVSFTFKDGVTKDVEYVSRLRELTLYPYVEEDYVSFISFSKNGIFDVNIASTSDKFKEVNNGTRITERTGALWLTLEGLLYSISFIFVYGLRWIFPIGIVAGVYSFFDYSYSEKRKLRGFLVLSVFGIILKTSSILKNILHRLYSLITRTFSLQRRRHINLCNTRNTQLCLWIPTI
;
A
#
# COMPACT_ATOMS: atom_id res chain seq x y z
N MET A 1 -26.24 -0.32 -53.82
CA MET A 1 -25.53 -1.10 -52.77
C MET A 1 -24.38 -0.34 -52.09
N LYS A 2 -23.38 0.21 -52.81
CA LYS A 2 -22.24 0.96 -52.19
C LYS A 2 -22.64 2.10 -51.21
N LYS A 3 -23.65 2.92 -51.54
CA LYS A 3 -24.13 4.01 -50.65
C LYS A 3 -24.79 3.53 -49.34
N ILE A 4 -25.40 2.34 -49.32
CA ILE A 4 -26.06 1.79 -48.12
C ILE A 4 -25.00 1.17 -47.20
N ALA A 5 -24.04 0.43 -47.76
CA ALA A 5 -22.91 -0.12 -47.02
C ALA A 5 -22.06 0.98 -46.35
N SER A 6 -21.86 2.12 -47.03
CA SER A 6 -21.17 3.29 -46.47
C SER A 6 -21.91 3.92 -45.27
N LYS A 7 -23.25 4.00 -45.32
CA LYS A 7 -24.06 4.53 -44.21
C LYS A 7 -24.08 3.61 -42.98
N VAL A 8 -24.18 2.30 -43.20
CA VAL A 8 -24.12 1.31 -42.10
C VAL A 8 -22.74 1.29 -41.45
N GLY A 9 -21.66 1.34 -42.24
CA GLY A 9 -20.30 1.45 -41.72
C GLY A 9 -20.09 2.73 -40.89
N ALA A 10 -20.61 3.87 -41.37
CA ALA A 10 -20.56 5.13 -40.63
C ALA A 10 -21.35 5.06 -39.31
N ALA A 11 -22.53 4.44 -39.29
CA ALA A 11 -23.32 4.27 -38.07
C ALA A 11 -22.63 3.38 -37.04
N ILE A 12 -22.02 2.26 -37.47
CA ILE A 12 -21.25 1.37 -36.60
C ILE A 12 -20.03 2.11 -36.04
N GLY A 13 -19.30 2.85 -36.89
CA GLY A 13 -18.17 3.68 -36.47
C GLY A 13 -18.57 4.73 -35.43
N LEU A 14 -19.70 5.40 -35.63
CA LEU A 14 -20.22 6.38 -34.68
C LEU A 14 -20.57 5.75 -33.32
N VAL A 15 -21.28 4.62 -33.31
CA VAL A 15 -21.62 3.89 -32.07
C VAL A 15 -20.34 3.48 -31.33
N PHE A 16 -19.34 3.00 -32.06
CA PHE A 16 -18.06 2.62 -31.48
C PHE A 16 -17.34 3.81 -30.84
N LEU A 17 -17.29 4.97 -31.52
CA LEU A 17 -16.71 6.20 -30.97
C LEU A 17 -17.45 6.69 -29.72
N VAL A 18 -18.78 6.60 -29.69
CA VAL A 18 -19.58 6.96 -28.51
C VAL A 18 -19.25 6.06 -27.32
N ILE A 19 -19.12 4.75 -27.54
CA ILE A 19 -18.74 3.79 -26.49
C ILE A 19 -17.34 4.12 -25.95
N LEU A 20 -16.37 4.37 -26.83
CA LEU A 20 -15.01 4.74 -26.41
C LEU A 20 -14.98 6.07 -25.64
N GLY A 21 -15.73 7.08 -26.12
CA GLY A 21 -15.86 8.37 -25.44
C GLY A 21 -16.46 8.23 -24.04
N PHE A 22 -17.50 7.40 -23.89
CA PHE A 22 -18.10 7.09 -22.59
C PHE A 22 -17.11 6.39 -21.66
N HIS A 23 -16.39 5.38 -22.14
CA HIS A 23 -15.39 4.68 -21.32
C HIS A 23 -14.21 5.57 -20.94
N TYR A 24 -13.75 6.43 -21.85
CA TYR A 24 -12.75 7.45 -21.54
C TYR A 24 -13.22 8.39 -20.44
N ALA A 25 -14.42 8.95 -20.57
CA ALA A 25 -14.99 9.85 -19.56
C ALA A 25 -15.15 9.15 -18.20
N TYR A 26 -15.61 7.89 -18.19
CA TYR A 26 -15.72 7.09 -16.98
C TYR A 26 -14.36 6.85 -16.31
N ASN A 27 -13.36 6.40 -17.07
CA ASN A 27 -12.00 6.17 -16.57
C ASN A 27 -11.37 7.47 -16.08
N PHE A 28 -11.57 8.58 -16.80
CA PHE A 28 -11.06 9.89 -16.42
C PHE A 28 -11.70 10.40 -15.13
N ASN A 29 -13.00 10.18 -14.93
CA ASN A 29 -13.68 10.55 -13.69
C ASN A 29 -13.14 9.77 -12.48
N ILE A 30 -12.82 8.49 -12.63
CA ILE A 30 -12.16 7.71 -11.57
C ILE A 30 -10.73 8.24 -11.34
N LEU A 31 -9.98 8.44 -12.40
CA LEU A 31 -8.59 8.87 -12.32
C LEU A 31 -8.39 10.32 -11.94
N LYS A 32 -9.39 11.19 -11.90
CA LYS A 32 -9.20 12.58 -11.44
C LYS A 32 -9.46 12.76 -9.94
N GLU A 33 -10.09 11.80 -9.28
CA GLU A 33 -10.46 11.92 -7.87
C GLU A 33 -9.22 11.85 -6.95
N PRO A 34 -9.15 12.60 -5.84
CA PRO A 34 -8.12 12.40 -4.83
C PRO A 34 -8.17 10.97 -4.26
N PRO A 35 -7.12 10.49 -3.57
CA PRO A 35 -7.11 9.13 -3.02
C PRO A 35 -8.25 8.92 -2.02
N SER A 36 -8.60 9.95 -1.23
CA SER A 36 -9.81 9.98 -0.42
C SER A 36 -10.31 11.41 -0.22
N ASN A 37 -11.41 11.58 0.53
CA ASN A 37 -11.90 12.92 0.89
C ASN A 37 -10.96 13.65 1.86
N LEU A 38 -10.20 12.89 2.66
CA LEU A 38 -9.28 13.42 3.66
C LEU A 38 -7.97 13.88 3.02
N TRP A 39 -7.37 13.03 2.17
CA TRP A 39 -6.02 13.22 1.64
C TRP A 39 -5.99 13.93 0.29
N SER A 40 -4.95 14.74 0.07
CA SER A 40 -4.61 15.30 -1.23
C SER A 40 -3.98 14.27 -2.17
N LYS A 41 -3.93 14.60 -3.46
CA LYS A 41 -3.04 13.92 -4.41
C LYS A 41 -1.58 14.21 -4.07
N GLU A 42 -0.76 13.18 -4.19
CA GLU A 42 0.66 13.23 -3.91
C GLU A 42 1.45 14.18 -4.84
N VAL A 43 2.51 14.79 -4.32
CA VAL A 43 3.43 15.67 -5.06
C VAL A 43 4.84 15.13 -4.93
N LYS A 44 5.54 15.00 -6.06
CA LYS A 44 6.95 14.61 -6.11
C LYS A 44 7.83 15.76 -5.63
N VAL A 45 8.68 15.49 -4.65
CA VAL A 45 9.63 16.45 -4.06
C VAL A 45 11.09 16.04 -4.22
N GLY A 46 11.35 14.82 -4.67
CA GLY A 46 12.71 14.30 -4.86
C GLY A 46 12.72 13.00 -5.64
N GLN A 47 13.90 12.46 -5.92
CA GLN A 47 14.08 11.18 -6.60
C GLN A 47 15.45 10.59 -6.24
N GLY A 48 15.52 9.27 -6.02
CA GLY A 48 16.78 8.60 -5.72
C GLY A 48 16.70 7.07 -5.74
N LYS A 49 17.86 6.41 -5.66
CA LYS A 49 17.97 4.97 -5.41
C LYS A 49 17.88 4.72 -3.91
N MET A 50 16.72 4.23 -3.48
CA MET A 50 16.34 4.14 -2.07
C MET A 50 16.03 2.71 -1.64
N ASN A 51 16.46 2.37 -0.43
CA ASN A 51 16.07 1.18 0.31
C ASN A 51 15.57 1.50 1.74
N THR A 52 15.38 2.80 2.04
CA THR A 52 14.93 3.29 3.35
C THR A 52 13.74 4.24 3.19
N ASN A 53 13.07 4.53 4.31
CA ASN A 53 12.05 5.59 4.35
C ASN A 53 12.65 6.96 4.02
N SER A 54 11.86 7.82 3.38
CA SER A 54 12.09 9.27 3.44
C SER A 54 11.61 9.81 4.78
N VAL A 55 12.29 10.82 5.32
CA VAL A 55 11.94 11.49 6.58
C VAL A 55 11.55 12.94 6.30
N LEU A 56 10.58 13.47 7.04
CA LEU A 56 10.01 14.79 6.80
C LEU A 56 10.02 15.63 8.07
N ILE A 57 10.49 16.87 7.96
CA ILE A 57 10.32 17.92 8.98
C ILE A 57 9.43 19.00 8.39
N LYS A 58 8.35 19.34 9.11
CA LYS A 58 7.51 20.49 8.81
C LYS A 58 7.96 21.69 9.63
N GLU A 59 8.13 22.83 8.96
CA GLU A 59 8.32 24.13 9.59
C GLU A 59 7.14 25.05 9.27
N GLU A 60 7.13 26.25 9.85
CA GLU A 60 6.03 27.21 9.68
C GLU A 60 5.82 27.64 8.22
N ASN A 61 6.87 27.62 7.39
CA ASN A 61 6.86 28.15 6.03
C ASN A 61 7.47 27.23 4.96
N ARG A 62 8.04 26.08 5.37
CA ARG A 62 8.72 25.15 4.46
C ARG A 62 8.61 23.71 4.96
N LEU A 63 8.81 22.78 4.04
CA LEU A 63 8.96 21.35 4.32
C LEU A 63 10.38 20.94 3.93
N LEU A 64 11.01 20.14 4.78
CA LEU A 64 12.34 19.58 4.57
C LEU A 64 12.20 18.06 4.49
N VAL A 65 12.57 17.46 3.36
CA VAL A 65 12.44 16.01 3.13
C VAL A 65 13.82 15.40 2.93
N GLY A 66 14.24 14.59 3.90
CA GLY A 66 15.48 13.82 3.87
C GLY A 66 15.30 12.47 3.17
N TYR A 67 16.17 12.13 2.24
CA TYR A 67 16.14 10.85 1.53
C TYR A 67 17.52 10.41 1.03
N LEU A 68 17.64 9.12 0.69
CA LEU A 68 18.84 8.51 0.14
C LEU A 68 18.82 8.53 -1.40
N ASP A 69 19.96 8.75 -2.04
CA ASP A 69 20.20 8.42 -3.44
C ASP A 69 21.55 7.70 -3.60
N GLY A 70 21.54 6.38 -3.46
CA GLY A 70 22.76 5.58 -3.51
C GLY A 70 23.74 5.99 -2.41
N LYS A 71 24.84 6.67 -2.79
CA LYS A 71 25.90 7.13 -1.89
C LYS A 71 25.74 8.59 -1.43
N ASN A 72 24.54 9.15 -1.58
CA ASN A 72 24.25 10.52 -1.23
C ASN A 72 23.02 10.60 -0.34
N LEU A 73 23.07 11.47 0.67
CA LEU A 73 21.89 11.91 1.39
C LEU A 73 21.45 13.27 0.85
N HIS A 74 20.15 13.40 0.57
CA HIS A 74 19.54 14.60 0.02
C HIS A 74 18.59 15.21 1.05
N ILE A 75 18.51 16.53 1.07
CA ILE A 75 17.44 17.28 1.71
C ILE A 75 16.77 18.15 0.65
N SER A 76 15.52 17.82 0.30
CA SER A 76 14.69 18.66 -0.55
C SER A 76 13.92 19.67 0.29
N VAL A 77 14.00 20.93 -0.09
CA VAL A 77 13.31 22.05 0.56
C VAL A 77 12.18 22.51 -0.34
N SER A 78 10.96 22.44 0.17
CA SER A 78 9.76 22.90 -0.54
C SER A 78 8.97 23.89 0.30
N ASP A 79 8.05 24.64 -0.32
CA ASP A 79 7.01 25.33 0.44
C ASP A 79 5.98 24.34 1.02
N LEU A 80 5.07 24.85 1.85
CA LEU A 80 3.96 24.07 2.39
C LEU A 80 2.96 23.55 1.35
N GLN A 81 3.17 23.79 0.05
CA GLN A 81 2.33 23.27 -1.04
C GLN A 81 3.07 22.18 -1.83
N GLY A 82 4.31 21.85 -1.44
CA GLY A 82 5.14 20.84 -2.08
C GLY A 82 5.92 21.33 -3.30
N LYS A 83 5.98 22.64 -3.56
CA LYS A 83 6.82 23.19 -4.63
C LYS A 83 8.27 23.26 -4.15
N VAL A 84 9.11 22.42 -4.73
CA VAL A 84 10.56 22.38 -4.46
C VAL A 84 11.22 23.70 -4.84
N LYS A 85 12.04 24.24 -3.93
CA LYS A 85 12.79 25.48 -4.09
C LYS A 85 14.29 25.23 -4.22
N GLU A 86 14.82 24.32 -3.42
CA GLU A 86 16.22 23.95 -3.41
C GLU A 86 16.39 22.49 -2.96
N GLU A 87 17.54 21.93 -3.28
CA GLU A 87 17.96 20.60 -2.86
C GLU A 87 19.43 20.66 -2.42
N LYS A 88 19.75 20.03 -1.29
CA LYS A 88 21.10 19.93 -0.73
C LYS A 88 21.53 18.47 -0.74
N GLU A 89 22.79 18.23 -1.08
CA GLU A 89 23.36 16.88 -1.20
C GLU A 89 24.56 16.72 -0.26
N TYR A 90 24.66 15.56 0.39
CA TYR A 90 25.76 15.18 1.26
C TYR A 90 26.27 13.79 0.89
N GLN A 91 27.53 13.72 0.45
CA GLN A 91 28.17 12.45 0.12
C GLN A 91 28.43 11.60 1.38
N ILE A 92 28.11 10.32 1.27
CA ILE A 92 28.35 9.27 2.26
C ILE A 92 29.15 8.13 1.63
N ASP A 93 29.98 7.45 2.41
CA ASP A 93 30.84 6.35 1.91
C ASP A 93 30.25 4.98 2.26
N GLU A 94 28.97 4.78 1.91
CA GLU A 94 28.22 3.59 2.27
C GLU A 94 27.32 3.13 1.12
N GLU A 95 27.29 1.82 0.89
CA GLU A 95 26.44 1.22 -0.15
C GLU A 95 25.10 0.72 0.40
N PHE A 96 25.04 0.40 1.69
CA PHE A 96 23.85 -0.17 2.31
C PHE A 96 23.49 0.56 3.61
N ILE A 97 22.53 1.46 3.51
CA ILE A 97 21.94 2.12 4.68
C ILE A 97 20.73 1.34 5.17
N LYS A 98 20.65 1.15 6.49
CA LYS A 98 19.52 0.46 7.13
C LYS A 98 18.35 1.41 7.38
N ASN A 99 18.62 2.55 8.03
CA ASN A 99 17.66 3.60 8.31
C ASN A 99 18.32 4.98 8.27
N ILE A 100 17.50 6.01 8.08
CA ILE A 100 17.87 7.42 8.19
C ILE A 100 17.01 8.10 9.25
N VAL A 101 17.55 9.13 9.89
CA VAL A 101 16.84 10.02 10.81
C VAL A 101 17.17 11.47 10.45
N PHE A 102 16.20 12.36 10.56
CA PHE A 102 16.38 13.78 10.29
C PHE A 102 15.65 14.61 11.34
N LEU A 103 16.44 15.33 12.15
CA LEU A 103 15.99 15.94 13.38
C LEU A 103 16.29 17.43 13.38
N LYS A 104 15.44 18.19 14.06
CA LYS A 104 15.59 19.61 14.37
C LYS A 104 16.28 19.75 15.72
N THR A 105 17.36 20.51 15.73
CA THR A 105 18.10 20.87 16.95
C THR A 105 17.86 22.34 17.29
N GLN A 106 18.46 22.84 18.38
CA GLN A 106 18.39 24.28 18.73
C GLN A 106 19.11 25.15 17.69
N ASP A 107 20.23 24.67 17.15
CA ASP A 107 21.13 25.42 16.29
C ASP A 107 21.00 25.10 14.79
N GLY A 108 20.19 24.11 14.43
CA GLY A 108 19.98 23.69 13.04
C GLY A 108 19.33 22.32 12.96
N TYR A 109 20.02 21.37 12.35
CA TYR A 109 19.49 20.03 12.10
C TYR A 109 20.56 18.94 12.25
N THR A 110 20.11 17.72 12.52
CA THR A 110 20.94 16.50 12.50
C THR A 110 20.35 15.55 11.47
N LEU A 111 21.12 15.23 10.43
CA LEU A 111 20.80 14.17 9.48
C LEU A 111 21.70 12.97 9.78
N GLY A 112 21.13 11.84 10.15
CA GLY A 112 21.89 10.65 10.53
C GLY A 112 21.46 9.41 9.77
N TYR A 113 22.36 8.43 9.70
CA TYR A 113 22.10 7.12 9.13
C TYR A 113 22.80 6.03 9.95
N ASN A 114 22.28 4.81 9.90
CA ASN A 114 22.99 3.65 10.46
C ASN A 114 23.35 2.62 9.37
N SER A 115 24.56 2.09 9.48
CA SER A 115 25.12 1.05 8.62
C SER A 115 25.88 0.02 9.46
N THR A 116 26.58 -0.90 8.80
CA THR A 116 27.44 -1.90 9.41
C THR A 116 28.78 -1.94 8.71
N ASP A 117 29.85 -1.81 9.48
CA ASP A 117 31.23 -2.02 9.02
C ASP A 117 31.76 -3.31 9.67
N ASN A 118 32.19 -4.28 8.84
CA ASN A 118 32.71 -5.57 9.30
C ASN A 118 31.82 -6.29 10.34
N GLY A 119 30.49 -6.18 10.16
CA GLY A 119 29.49 -6.79 11.07
C GLY A 119 29.21 -5.99 12.35
N THR A 120 29.94 -4.90 12.60
CA THR A 120 29.67 -3.98 13.71
C THR A 120 28.80 -2.83 13.22
N GLY A 121 27.65 -2.65 13.86
CA GLY A 121 26.75 -1.55 13.53
C GLY A 121 27.25 -0.21 14.06
N TYR A 122 27.02 0.86 13.31
CA TYR A 122 27.37 2.22 13.70
C TYR A 122 26.33 3.22 13.16
N MET A 123 26.35 4.44 13.68
CA MET A 123 25.58 5.58 13.19
C MET A 123 26.50 6.76 12.88
N ASP A 124 26.39 7.31 11.69
CA ASP A 124 26.98 8.61 11.36
C ASP A 124 25.92 9.71 11.49
N LYS A 125 26.36 10.88 11.95
CA LYS A 125 25.56 12.09 12.17
C LYS A 125 26.20 13.25 11.42
N LEU A 126 25.43 13.87 10.55
CA LEU A 126 25.75 15.12 9.87
C LEU A 126 25.05 16.25 10.64
N LEU A 127 25.82 17.08 11.33
CA LEU A 127 25.32 18.27 12.01
C LEU A 127 25.30 19.43 11.03
N LEU A 128 24.12 20.00 10.84
CA LEU A 128 23.82 21.04 9.86
C LEU A 128 23.39 22.33 10.57
N ASP A 129 23.76 23.48 10.02
CA ASP A 129 23.19 24.76 10.45
C ASP A 129 21.76 24.96 9.92
N LYS A 130 21.16 26.12 10.21
CA LYS A 130 19.79 26.48 9.79
C LYS A 130 19.63 26.63 8.27
N ASP A 131 20.73 26.88 7.57
CA ASP A 131 20.82 26.99 6.11
C ASP A 131 21.18 25.66 5.45
N LEU A 132 21.19 24.57 6.23
CA LEU A 132 21.53 23.22 5.80
C LEU A 132 22.98 23.13 5.28
N THR A 133 23.90 23.87 5.91
CA THR A 133 25.34 23.74 5.64
C THR A 133 25.94 22.76 6.65
N LEU A 134 26.75 21.83 6.16
CA LEU A 134 27.44 20.86 7.02
C LEU A 134 28.45 21.56 7.93
N ILE A 135 28.24 21.48 9.24
CA ILE A 135 29.14 22.00 10.27
C ILE A 135 30.15 20.92 10.65
N LYS A 136 29.67 19.71 10.94
CA LYS A 136 30.47 18.63 11.52
C LYS A 136 29.88 17.26 11.20
N LYS A 137 30.74 16.25 11.15
CA LYS A 137 30.36 14.83 11.14
C LYS A 137 30.74 14.18 12.47
N ASP A 138 29.83 13.42 13.04
CA ASP A 138 30.04 12.62 14.26
C ASP A 138 29.71 11.16 13.99
N LYS A 139 30.44 10.24 14.63
CA LYS A 139 30.23 8.80 14.51
C LYS A 139 29.98 8.18 15.87
N LEU A 140 29.00 7.29 15.92
CA LEU A 140 28.63 6.53 17.11
C LEU A 140 28.72 5.04 16.82
N GLU A 141 29.61 4.35 17.52
CA GLU A 141 29.87 2.93 17.35
C GLU A 141 28.87 2.05 18.11
N LYS A 142 28.78 0.77 17.71
CA LYS A 142 27.95 -0.28 18.32
C LYS A 142 26.44 -0.02 18.28
N VAL A 143 25.99 0.75 17.29
CA VAL A 143 24.56 1.03 17.07
C VAL A 143 23.95 -0.09 16.24
N ARG A 144 22.97 -0.80 16.79
CA ARG A 144 22.24 -1.86 16.06
C ARG A 144 21.19 -1.28 15.13
N GLU A 145 20.39 -0.35 15.66
CA GLU A 145 19.22 0.22 14.97
C GLU A 145 18.95 1.65 15.45
N ILE A 146 18.39 2.47 14.57
CA ILE A 146 17.90 3.81 14.89
C ILE A 146 16.46 3.96 14.41
N TYR A 147 15.65 4.74 15.14
CA TYR A 147 14.25 5.00 14.79
C TYR A 147 13.83 6.41 15.21
N GLN A 148 13.29 7.19 14.27
CA GLN A 148 12.80 8.54 14.56
C GLN A 148 11.36 8.51 15.08
N ILE A 149 11.12 9.09 16.26
CA ILE A 149 9.77 9.18 16.86
C ILE A 149 9.10 10.52 16.54
N SER A 150 9.90 11.58 16.44
CA SER A 150 9.44 12.95 16.20
C SER A 150 10.51 13.77 15.48
N ASN A 151 10.22 15.02 15.13
CA ASN A 151 11.22 15.95 14.60
C ASN A 151 12.37 16.27 15.55
N ASN A 152 12.31 15.94 16.84
CA ASN A 152 13.38 16.25 17.80
C ASN A 152 13.79 15.05 18.67
N ASN A 153 13.16 13.89 18.48
CA ASN A 153 13.40 12.71 19.28
C ASN A 153 13.60 11.47 18.40
N TYR A 154 14.58 10.67 18.77
CA TYR A 154 14.85 9.38 18.14
C TYR A 154 15.40 8.38 19.15
N LEU A 155 15.35 7.12 18.75
CA LEU A 155 15.82 5.97 19.48
C LEU A 155 17.13 5.48 18.87
N ILE A 156 18.03 5.03 19.73
CA ILE A 156 19.24 4.31 19.39
C ILE A 156 19.22 3.00 20.17
N ALA A 157 19.13 1.88 19.46
CA ALA A 157 19.25 0.56 20.06
C ALA A 157 20.71 0.10 20.04
N PHE A 158 21.23 -0.19 21.23
CA PHE A 158 22.48 -0.89 21.44
C PHE A 158 22.20 -2.35 21.80
N GLU A 159 23.25 -3.13 22.04
CA GLU A 159 23.12 -4.53 22.49
C GLU A 159 22.58 -4.65 23.92
N ASP A 160 22.89 -3.69 24.79
CA ASP A 160 22.66 -3.72 26.23
C ASP A 160 21.73 -2.60 26.75
N ARG A 161 21.27 -1.71 25.88
CA ARG A 161 20.35 -0.61 26.22
C ARG A 161 19.63 -0.04 25.00
N ILE A 162 18.58 0.71 25.27
CA ILE A 162 17.94 1.64 24.32
C ILE A 162 18.14 3.06 24.86
N SER A 163 18.78 3.91 24.07
CA SER A 163 18.90 5.35 24.36
C SER A 163 17.85 6.13 23.59
N ILE A 164 17.19 7.06 24.28
CA ILE A 164 16.26 8.02 23.71
C ILE A 164 16.98 9.36 23.75
N ILE A 165 17.19 9.92 22.57
CA ILE A 165 17.84 11.21 22.44
C ILE A 165 16.74 12.23 22.15
N ASP A 166 16.59 13.21 23.03
CA ASP A 166 15.87 14.44 22.77
C ASP A 166 16.89 15.53 22.46
N GLU A 167 16.89 16.06 21.25
CA GLU A 167 17.81 17.13 20.85
C GLU A 167 17.56 18.45 21.62
N LYS A 168 16.48 18.54 22.42
CA LYS A 168 16.18 19.67 23.32
C LYS A 168 16.37 19.35 24.81
N ALA A 169 16.54 18.07 25.18
CA ALA A 169 16.61 17.64 26.58
C ALA A 169 17.76 16.65 26.79
N GLN A 170 17.74 15.93 27.90
CA GLN A 170 18.79 14.98 28.25
C GLN A 170 18.54 13.60 27.60
N GLU A 171 19.62 12.87 27.30
CA GLU A 171 19.55 11.46 26.92
C GLU A 171 18.96 10.62 28.06
N ILE A 172 17.98 9.78 27.73
CA ILE A 172 17.39 8.80 28.64
C ILE A 172 17.80 7.41 28.17
N SER A 173 18.48 6.66 29.03
CA SER A 173 18.95 5.31 28.74
C SER A 173 18.15 4.28 29.54
N VAL A 174 17.59 3.28 28.85
CA VAL A 174 16.84 2.17 29.45
C VAL A 174 17.60 0.86 29.21
N PRO A 175 17.96 0.10 30.26
CA PRO A 175 18.60 -1.21 30.10
C PRO A 175 17.72 -2.19 29.34
N ALA A 176 18.28 -2.88 28.34
CA ALA A 176 17.58 -3.87 27.52
C ALA A 176 18.59 -4.83 26.91
N LYS A 177 18.29 -6.12 26.78
CA LYS A 177 19.28 -7.10 26.29
C LYS A 177 18.90 -7.59 24.91
N ASP A 178 19.89 -7.78 24.04
CA ASP A 178 19.70 -8.35 22.70
C ASP A 178 18.51 -7.71 21.95
N VAL A 179 18.54 -6.38 21.89
CA VAL A 179 17.47 -5.57 21.30
C VAL A 179 17.44 -5.74 19.79
N GLY A 180 16.24 -5.89 19.24
CA GLY A 180 15.95 -5.75 17.81
C GLY A 180 14.58 -5.11 17.57
N MET A 181 14.36 -4.65 16.34
CA MET A 181 13.08 -4.09 15.86
C MET A 181 12.55 -3.01 16.82
N VAL A 182 13.34 -1.97 17.05
CA VAL A 182 12.92 -0.87 17.93
C VAL A 182 11.99 0.09 17.19
N THR A 183 10.90 0.50 17.84
CA THR A 183 9.94 1.49 17.31
C THR A 183 9.42 2.36 18.45
N GLY A 184 8.93 3.55 18.13
CA GLY A 184 8.25 4.41 19.09
C GLY A 184 7.09 5.19 18.49
N SER A 185 6.19 5.63 19.36
CA SER A 185 5.08 6.54 19.05
C SER A 185 5.00 7.63 20.11
N LYS A 186 4.67 8.85 19.70
CA LYS A 186 4.25 9.90 20.63
C LYS A 186 3.03 9.43 21.45
N THR A 187 2.88 10.00 22.64
CA THR A 187 1.67 9.95 23.47
C THR A 187 1.25 11.39 23.79
N LYS A 188 0.17 11.60 24.56
CA LYS A 188 -0.20 12.95 25.04
C LYS A 188 0.87 13.60 25.92
N ALA A 189 1.60 12.80 26.70
CA ALA A 189 2.52 13.28 27.73
C ALA A 189 3.99 12.90 27.46
N GLY A 190 4.27 12.13 26.42
CA GLY A 190 5.64 11.70 26.09
C GLY A 190 5.67 10.66 24.98
N PHE A 191 6.25 9.48 25.26
CA PHE A 191 6.52 8.45 24.24
C PHE A 191 6.23 7.03 24.74
N LEU A 192 5.67 6.20 23.86
CA LEU A 192 5.65 4.75 24.00
C LEU A 192 6.77 4.18 23.13
N VAL A 193 7.65 3.39 23.71
CA VAL A 193 8.69 2.65 22.99
C VAL A 193 8.39 1.17 23.06
N CYS A 194 8.46 0.49 21.91
CA CYS A 194 8.29 -0.96 21.82
C CYS A 194 9.50 -1.57 21.11
N TYR A 195 9.86 -2.79 21.51
CA TYR A 195 11.01 -3.49 20.94
C TYR A 195 10.87 -5.00 21.12
N LEU A 196 11.65 -5.74 20.33
CA LEU A 196 11.85 -7.18 20.49
C LEU A 196 13.10 -7.40 21.36
N GLU A 197 12.95 -8.14 22.45
CA GLU A 197 14.07 -8.68 23.23
C GLU A 197 14.28 -10.14 22.84
N GLY A 198 15.51 -10.46 22.42
CA GLY A 198 15.85 -11.79 21.93
C GLY A 198 15.13 -12.12 20.62
N LYS A 199 14.43 -13.27 20.57
CA LYS A 199 13.78 -13.76 19.33
C LYS A 199 12.26 -13.70 19.34
N ASP A 200 11.63 -13.55 20.50
CA ASP A 200 10.22 -13.85 20.68
C ASP A 200 9.44 -12.95 21.66
N THR A 201 10.14 -12.12 22.44
CA THR A 201 9.54 -11.40 23.56
C THR A 201 9.45 -9.91 23.24
N PHE A 202 8.22 -9.45 23.02
CA PHE A 202 7.95 -8.04 22.78
C PHE A 202 7.79 -7.31 24.11
N LYS A 203 8.55 -6.23 24.26
CA LYS A 203 8.55 -5.38 25.44
C LYS A 203 8.24 -3.95 25.09
N PHE A 204 7.87 -3.20 26.11
CA PHE A 204 7.64 -1.78 26.00
C PHE A 204 8.04 -1.05 27.29
N PHE A 205 8.27 0.24 27.17
CA PHE A 205 8.34 1.17 28.28
C PHE A 205 7.76 2.52 27.84
N ILE A 206 7.41 3.35 28.82
CA ILE A 206 6.83 4.67 28.59
C ILE A 206 7.84 5.70 29.09
N VAL A 207 7.95 6.82 28.37
CA VAL A 207 8.70 7.98 28.82
C VAL A 207 7.75 9.15 29.00
N GLU A 208 7.70 9.68 30.21
CA GLU A 208 6.91 10.84 30.61
C GLU A 208 7.77 11.71 31.54
N ASP A 209 7.65 13.03 31.45
CA ASP A 209 8.37 13.99 32.29
C ASP A 209 9.89 13.73 32.39
N GLY A 210 10.51 13.32 31.28
CA GLY A 210 11.95 13.04 31.21
C GLY A 210 12.39 11.76 31.93
N LYS A 211 11.46 10.89 32.34
CA LYS A 211 11.75 9.63 33.03
C LYS A 211 11.14 8.46 32.27
N ALA A 212 11.92 7.39 32.11
CA ALA A 212 11.43 6.13 31.59
C ALA A 212 10.89 5.24 32.71
N THR A 213 9.76 4.59 32.47
CA THR A 213 9.31 3.47 33.31
C THR A 213 10.23 2.27 33.15
N GLU A 214 10.15 1.31 34.07
CA GLU A 214 10.75 -0.01 33.84
C GLU A 214 10.15 -0.68 32.60
N SER A 215 10.97 -1.50 31.93
CA SER A 215 10.52 -2.27 30.78
C SER A 215 9.55 -3.37 31.19
N LYS A 216 8.37 -3.37 30.59
CA LYS A 216 7.32 -4.36 30.79
C LYS A 216 7.17 -5.25 29.56
N LYS A 217 6.68 -6.46 29.76
CA LYS A 217 6.37 -7.40 28.69
C LYS A 217 5.01 -7.06 28.09
N ALA A 218 4.96 -6.88 26.77
CA ALA A 218 3.70 -6.83 26.02
C ALA A 218 3.19 -8.26 25.79
N ILE A 219 4.01 -9.12 25.18
CA ILE A 219 3.69 -10.52 24.91
C ILE A 219 4.98 -11.31 24.61
N SER A 220 4.97 -12.63 24.80
CA SER A 220 5.98 -13.52 24.21
C SER A 220 5.28 -14.48 23.27
N LEU A 221 5.78 -14.63 22.05
CA LEU A 221 5.19 -15.49 21.03
C LEU A 221 6.08 -16.71 20.82
N ASN A 222 5.55 -17.93 20.90
CA ASN A 222 6.35 -19.10 20.53
C ASN A 222 6.61 -19.09 19.01
N LYS A 223 7.78 -18.59 18.61
CA LYS A 223 8.18 -18.40 17.21
C LYS A 223 8.68 -19.74 16.65
N ALA A 224 7.92 -20.32 15.74
CA ALA A 224 8.39 -21.48 14.98
C ALA A 224 9.60 -21.10 14.12
N ASP A 225 10.53 -22.04 13.92
CA ASP A 225 11.76 -21.81 13.14
C ASP A 225 11.51 -21.39 11.68
N SER A 226 10.34 -21.74 11.14
CA SER A 226 9.91 -21.34 9.79
C SER A 226 9.40 -19.91 9.71
N VAL A 227 9.20 -19.22 10.83
CA VAL A 227 8.70 -17.85 10.91
C VAL A 227 9.87 -16.91 11.12
N SER A 228 9.91 -15.84 10.34
CA SER A 228 10.79 -14.69 10.54
C SER A 228 9.95 -13.45 10.78
N TYR A 229 10.46 -12.58 11.65
CA TYR A 229 9.87 -11.27 11.87
C TYR A 229 10.70 -10.29 11.05
N ASN A 230 10.04 -9.38 10.34
CA ASN A 230 10.71 -8.44 9.44
C ASN A 230 10.80 -7.05 10.08
N LYS A 231 9.70 -6.58 10.65
CA LYS A 231 9.57 -5.23 11.20
C LYS A 231 8.45 -5.19 12.24
N ILE A 232 8.56 -4.26 13.18
CA ILE A 232 7.43 -3.85 13.99
C ILE A 232 7.18 -2.35 13.88
N SER A 233 5.95 -1.95 14.17
CA SER A 233 5.57 -0.56 14.43
C SER A 233 4.66 -0.51 15.66
N CYS A 234 4.67 0.59 16.40
CA CYS A 234 3.82 0.75 17.56
C CYS A 234 3.00 2.03 17.54
N SER A 235 1.85 1.97 18.23
CA SER A 235 0.89 3.07 18.40
C SER A 235 0.26 2.96 19.79
N THR A 236 -0.39 4.01 20.25
CA THR A 236 -1.16 3.98 21.51
C THR A 236 -2.37 4.91 21.47
N ASP A 237 -3.41 4.55 22.22
CA ASP A 237 -4.56 5.41 22.53
C ASP A 237 -4.48 6.08 23.90
N GLY A 238 -3.37 5.89 24.62
CA GLY A 238 -3.15 6.38 25.98
C GLY A 238 -3.64 5.44 27.07
N VAL A 239 -4.40 4.40 26.72
CA VAL A 239 -4.84 3.35 27.66
C VAL A 239 -4.17 2.01 27.30
N LYS A 240 -4.09 1.71 26.01
CA LYS A 240 -3.49 0.50 25.46
C LYS A 240 -2.34 0.84 24.50
N GLY A 241 -1.40 -0.09 24.43
CA GLY A 241 -0.39 -0.13 23.40
C GLY A 241 -0.80 -1.10 22.29
N TYR A 242 -0.38 -0.78 21.07
CA TYR A 242 -0.63 -1.57 19.88
C TYR A 242 0.69 -1.78 19.15
N ILE A 243 1.01 -3.01 18.78
CA ILE A 243 2.15 -3.35 17.91
C ILE A 243 1.60 -4.03 16.66
N LEU A 244 2.04 -3.59 15.49
CA LEU A 244 1.92 -4.36 14.26
C LEU A 244 3.24 -5.05 13.98
N LEU A 245 3.17 -6.36 13.80
CA LEU A 245 4.29 -7.27 13.53
C LEU A 245 4.17 -7.80 12.11
N GLU A 246 5.13 -7.46 11.28
CA GLU A 246 5.28 -7.99 9.92
C GLU A 246 6.04 -9.32 9.98
N GLU A 247 5.45 -10.37 9.41
CA GLU A 247 6.05 -11.70 9.40
C GLU A 247 6.19 -12.30 8.00
N ALA A 248 7.16 -13.21 7.89
CA ALA A 248 7.33 -14.06 6.73
C ALA A 248 7.45 -15.53 7.17
N VAL A 249 6.76 -16.41 6.45
CA VAL A 249 6.78 -17.86 6.66
C VAL A 249 7.56 -18.50 5.52
N LYS A 250 8.65 -19.21 5.84
CA LYS A 250 9.57 -19.82 4.87
C LYS A 250 10.11 -18.83 3.82
N GLY A 251 10.34 -17.58 4.25
CA GLY A 251 10.85 -16.51 3.39
C GLY A 251 9.78 -15.78 2.57
N GLU A 252 8.53 -16.22 2.60
CA GLU A 252 7.41 -15.53 1.94
C GLU A 252 6.65 -14.66 2.94
N PHE A 253 6.38 -13.41 2.56
CA PHE A 253 5.60 -12.49 3.41
C PHE A 253 4.20 -13.07 3.70
N SER A 254 3.84 -13.17 4.98
CA SER A 254 2.57 -13.77 5.44
C SER A 254 1.59 -12.77 6.03
N GLY A 255 1.87 -11.46 5.93
CA GLY A 255 1.01 -10.39 6.40
C GLY A 255 1.45 -9.76 7.71
N SER A 256 0.58 -8.91 8.25
CA SER A 256 0.78 -8.25 9.54
C SER A 256 -0.12 -8.82 10.63
N LYS A 257 0.45 -9.02 11.82
CA LYS A 257 -0.27 -9.42 13.03
C LYS A 257 -0.29 -8.29 14.05
N GLY A 258 -1.42 -8.09 14.68
CA GLY A 258 -1.65 -7.05 15.68
C GLY A 258 -1.57 -7.62 17.08
N ILE A 259 -0.77 -6.98 17.92
CA ILE A 259 -0.69 -7.21 19.36
C ILE A 259 -1.31 -5.99 20.03
N GLU A 260 -2.36 -6.20 20.82
CA GLU A 260 -2.97 -5.18 21.67
C GLU A 260 -2.68 -5.53 23.13
N PHE A 261 -2.15 -4.59 23.92
CA PHE A 261 -1.77 -4.84 25.31
C PHE A 261 -2.11 -3.64 26.20
N ASN A 262 -2.35 -3.90 27.48
CA ASN A 262 -2.54 -2.83 28.46
C ASN A 262 -1.18 -2.21 28.83
N LEU A 263 -1.14 -0.89 28.99
CA LEU A 263 0.10 -0.16 29.35
C LEU A 263 0.62 -0.48 30.77
N ASP A 264 -0.21 -1.07 31.61
CA ASP A 264 0.22 -1.62 32.91
C ASP A 264 0.94 -2.97 32.78
N GLY A 265 0.81 -3.66 31.64
CA GLY A 265 1.33 -4.99 31.34
C GLY A 265 0.37 -6.16 31.64
N SER A 266 -0.91 -5.89 31.99
CA SER A 266 -1.80 -6.89 32.61
C SER A 266 -2.60 -7.80 31.69
N ASP A 267 -2.59 -7.61 30.37
CA ASP A 267 -3.24 -8.50 29.40
C ASP A 267 -2.71 -8.21 27.99
N SER A 268 -2.78 -9.20 27.10
CA SER A 268 -2.47 -9.02 25.68
C SER A 268 -3.34 -9.88 24.77
N LYS A 269 -3.71 -9.33 23.62
CA LYS A 269 -4.44 -10.01 22.55
C LYS A 269 -3.60 -10.02 21.30
N PHE A 270 -3.64 -11.13 20.57
CA PHE A 270 -2.92 -11.32 19.32
C PHE A 270 -3.88 -11.75 18.21
N LYS A 271 -3.95 -11.00 17.11
CA LYS A 271 -4.81 -11.32 15.97
C LYS A 271 -4.18 -10.94 14.62
N GLN A 272 -4.58 -11.63 13.56
CA GLN A 272 -4.27 -11.22 12.19
C GLN A 272 -4.94 -9.88 11.88
N VAL A 273 -4.24 -8.99 11.19
CA VAL A 273 -4.77 -7.70 10.75
C VAL A 273 -5.19 -7.79 9.28
N TYR A 274 -6.34 -7.22 8.98
CA TYR A 274 -6.87 -7.11 7.62
C TYR A 274 -7.26 -5.66 7.37
N VAL A 275 -6.94 -5.10 6.20
CA VAL A 275 -7.39 -3.78 5.76
C VAL A 275 -8.18 -4.00 4.48
N ASN A 276 -9.47 -3.64 4.51
CA ASN A 276 -10.40 -3.86 3.39
C ASN A 276 -10.33 -5.30 2.83
N GLU A 277 -10.40 -6.29 3.72
CA GLU A 277 -10.32 -7.74 3.42
C GLU A 277 -8.95 -8.24 2.92
N SER A 278 -7.94 -7.38 2.80
CA SER A 278 -6.56 -7.76 2.48
C SER A 278 -5.74 -7.97 3.76
N ASP A 279 -5.03 -9.09 3.84
CA ASP A 279 -4.01 -9.38 4.86
C ASP A 279 -2.61 -8.85 4.48
N VAL A 280 -2.48 -8.30 3.26
CA VAL A 280 -1.24 -7.73 2.74
C VAL A 280 -1.13 -6.28 3.19
N ILE A 281 -0.50 -6.09 4.35
CA ILE A 281 -0.19 -4.78 4.91
C ILE A 281 1.24 -4.83 5.44
N TYR A 282 2.10 -3.93 4.99
CA TYR A 282 3.53 -3.90 5.34
C TYR A 282 4.06 -2.47 5.35
N ASP A 283 5.33 -2.31 5.75
CA ASP A 283 5.98 -1.01 5.99
C ASP A 283 5.20 -0.11 6.95
N ASN A 284 4.66 -0.70 8.01
CA ASN A 284 3.79 0.02 8.92
C ASN A 284 4.55 1.09 9.74
N VAL A 285 3.86 2.19 10.04
CA VAL A 285 4.26 3.23 11.00
C VAL A 285 3.03 3.56 11.85
N GLY A 286 3.21 3.58 13.17
CA GLY A 286 2.14 3.90 14.10
C GLY A 286 2.24 5.34 14.62
N ILE A 287 1.09 5.96 14.88
CA ILE A 287 0.98 7.30 15.45
C ILE A 287 -0.06 7.33 16.57
N TYR A 288 0.08 8.28 17.49
CA TYR A 288 -0.90 8.49 18.55
C TYR A 288 -2.33 8.72 18.01
N SER A 289 -3.33 8.12 18.65
CA SER A 289 -4.75 8.38 18.37
C SER A 289 -5.65 7.95 19.53
N GLU A 290 -6.59 8.80 19.95
CA GLU A 290 -7.49 8.50 21.07
C GLU A 290 -8.48 7.35 20.78
N ASP A 291 -8.73 7.05 19.50
CA ASP A 291 -9.74 6.07 19.11
C ASP A 291 -9.23 4.61 19.12
N GLY A 292 -7.91 4.41 19.13
CA GLY A 292 -7.24 3.11 19.03
C GLY A 292 -5.85 3.24 18.41
N GLY A 293 -5.20 2.12 18.10
CA GLY A 293 -3.88 2.14 17.45
C GLY A 293 -3.99 2.62 16.01
N LYS A 294 -3.53 3.84 15.70
CA LYS A 294 -3.59 4.39 14.34
C LYS A 294 -2.29 4.10 13.61
N PHE A 295 -2.41 3.54 12.42
CA PHE A 295 -1.29 3.11 11.59
C PHE A 295 -1.41 3.62 10.17
N TYR A 296 -0.25 3.79 9.55
CA TYR A 296 -0.05 4.02 8.13
C TYR A 296 0.77 2.87 7.60
N GLY A 297 0.40 2.31 6.46
CA GLY A 297 1.14 1.20 5.86
C GLY A 297 0.84 1.06 4.39
N THR A 298 1.59 0.20 3.72
CA THR A 298 1.36 -0.16 2.33
C THR A 298 0.35 -1.30 2.26
N SER A 299 -0.74 -1.11 1.52
CA SER A 299 -1.70 -2.15 1.20
C SER A 299 -2.22 -1.95 -0.24
N THR A 300 -3.41 -2.45 -0.55
CA THR A 300 -4.02 -2.32 -1.88
C THR A 300 -5.33 -1.56 -1.85
N ARG A 301 -5.56 -0.75 -2.89
CA ARG A 301 -6.82 -0.06 -3.14
C ARG A 301 -7.53 -0.68 -4.34
N PRO A 302 -8.87 -0.83 -4.31
CA PRO A 302 -9.62 -1.29 -5.46
C PRO A 302 -9.60 -0.23 -6.56
N VAL A 303 -9.33 -0.64 -7.80
CA VAL A 303 -9.37 0.22 -8.99
C VAL A 303 -10.26 -0.43 -10.05
N GLY A 304 -11.33 0.28 -10.40
CA GLY A 304 -12.35 -0.23 -11.33
C GLY A 304 -13.08 -1.46 -10.78
N ARG A 305 -13.46 -2.41 -11.66
CA ARG A 305 -14.30 -3.57 -11.28
C ARG A 305 -13.53 -4.79 -10.78
N LYS A 306 -12.23 -4.89 -11.06
CA LYS A 306 -11.41 -6.09 -10.80
C LYS A 306 -9.93 -5.81 -10.52
N GLY A 307 -9.50 -4.56 -10.61
CA GLY A 307 -8.11 -4.19 -10.36
C GLY A 307 -7.90 -3.88 -8.88
N SER A 308 -6.67 -4.10 -8.43
CA SER A 308 -6.15 -3.54 -7.19
C SER A 308 -4.79 -2.91 -7.50
N GLU A 309 -4.54 -1.74 -6.93
CA GLU A 309 -3.27 -1.04 -7.07
C GLU A 309 -2.66 -0.85 -5.67
N PRO A 310 -1.32 -0.87 -5.52
CA PRO A 310 -0.66 -0.53 -4.26
C PRO A 310 -1.05 0.88 -3.81
N ALA A 311 -1.17 1.07 -2.50
CA ALA A 311 -1.45 2.37 -1.91
C ALA A 311 -0.95 2.45 -0.48
N ILE A 312 -0.58 3.65 -0.05
CA ILE A 312 -0.47 3.97 1.37
C ILE A 312 -1.89 4.12 1.91
N VAL A 313 -2.17 3.42 3.00
CA VAL A 313 -3.45 3.42 3.71
C VAL A 313 -3.24 3.87 5.15
N SER A 314 -4.16 4.65 5.69
CA SER A 314 -4.25 4.89 7.12
C SER A 314 -5.46 4.17 7.70
N PHE A 315 -5.32 3.56 8.87
CA PHE A 315 -6.40 2.81 9.53
C PHE A 315 -6.22 2.79 11.05
N THR A 316 -7.31 2.55 11.77
CA THR A 316 -7.31 2.37 13.23
C THR A 316 -7.52 0.90 13.56
N PHE A 317 -6.66 0.33 14.40
CA PHE A 317 -6.74 -1.05 14.89
C PHE A 317 -7.13 -1.07 16.37
N LYS A 318 -8.23 -1.78 16.67
CA LYS A 318 -8.74 -1.94 18.05
C LYS A 318 -9.61 -3.18 18.19
N ASP A 319 -9.43 -3.91 19.30
CA ASP A 319 -10.14 -5.16 19.62
C ASP A 319 -10.01 -6.25 18.53
N GLY A 320 -8.91 -6.17 17.77
CA GLY A 320 -8.64 -7.10 16.69
C GLY A 320 -9.41 -6.83 15.40
N VAL A 321 -9.92 -5.61 15.21
CA VAL A 321 -10.62 -5.17 13.99
C VAL A 321 -10.01 -3.85 13.52
N THR A 322 -9.94 -3.67 12.20
CA THR A 322 -9.56 -2.40 11.57
C THR A 322 -10.79 -1.57 11.23
N LYS A 323 -10.69 -0.27 11.45
CA LYS A 323 -11.72 0.73 11.14
C LYS A 323 -11.07 1.97 10.52
N ASP A 324 -11.90 2.89 10.04
CA ASP A 324 -11.49 4.22 9.56
C ASP A 324 -10.39 4.15 8.50
N VAL A 325 -10.57 3.21 7.56
CA VAL A 325 -9.60 2.99 6.48
C VAL A 325 -9.72 4.10 5.45
N GLU A 326 -8.62 4.84 5.27
CA GLU A 326 -8.51 5.95 4.33
C GLU A 326 -7.29 5.74 3.42
N TYR A 327 -7.46 5.99 2.13
CA TYR A 327 -6.35 5.93 1.16
C TYR A 327 -5.58 7.25 1.18
N VAL A 328 -4.27 7.17 1.38
CA VAL A 328 -3.34 8.31 1.44
C VAL A 328 -2.72 8.59 0.07
N SER A 329 -2.49 7.55 -0.73
CA SER A 329 -1.92 7.66 -2.06
C SER A 329 -2.77 6.95 -3.11
N ARG A 330 -2.60 7.35 -4.37
CA ARG A 330 -3.32 6.79 -5.53
C ARG A 330 -2.44 6.62 -6.77
N LEU A 331 -1.12 6.53 -6.56
CA LEU A 331 -0.18 6.16 -7.61
C LEU A 331 -0.46 4.73 -8.09
N ARG A 332 -0.11 4.44 -9.34
CA ARG A 332 -0.22 3.08 -9.88
C ARG A 332 0.97 2.23 -9.49
N GLU A 333 2.08 2.91 -9.32
CA GLU A 333 3.38 2.37 -8.97
C GLU A 333 3.38 1.88 -7.52
N LEU A 334 4.31 0.98 -7.22
CA LEU A 334 4.49 0.47 -5.86
C LEU A 334 4.87 1.63 -4.93
N THR A 335 4.02 1.91 -3.95
CA THR A 335 4.29 2.92 -2.90
C THR A 335 4.74 2.23 -1.63
N LEU A 336 5.82 2.69 -1.00
CA LEU A 336 6.45 2.06 0.16
C LEU A 336 6.82 3.08 1.23
N TYR A 337 7.14 2.58 2.42
CA TYR A 337 7.87 3.32 3.44
C TYR A 337 7.26 4.68 3.82
N PRO A 338 5.99 4.70 4.29
CA PRO A 338 5.40 5.93 4.79
C PRO A 338 6.14 6.47 6.01
N TYR A 339 6.23 7.78 6.11
CA TYR A 339 6.64 8.53 7.30
C TYR A 339 5.63 9.66 7.51
N VAL A 340 5.21 9.86 8.75
CA VAL A 340 4.09 10.75 9.08
C VAL A 340 4.58 11.85 10.00
N GLU A 341 4.28 13.09 9.64
CA GLU A 341 4.51 14.25 10.50
C GLU A 341 3.33 15.22 10.39
N GLU A 342 2.61 15.39 11.51
CA GLU A 342 1.39 16.18 11.60
C GLU A 342 0.36 15.81 10.50
N ASP A 343 0.06 16.76 9.61
CA ASP A 343 -0.87 16.65 8.49
C ASP A 343 -0.19 16.22 7.18
N TYR A 344 1.07 15.80 7.21
CA TYR A 344 1.84 15.34 6.05
C TYR A 344 2.26 13.87 6.17
N VAL A 345 2.30 13.20 5.02
CA VAL A 345 2.93 11.89 4.85
C VAL A 345 3.94 11.99 3.73
N SER A 346 5.18 11.60 3.99
CA SER A 346 6.18 11.34 2.95
C SER A 346 6.29 9.85 2.70
N PHE A 347 6.45 9.45 1.45
CA PHE A 347 6.61 8.04 1.06
C PHE A 347 7.32 7.96 -0.28
N ILE A 348 7.81 6.77 -0.63
CA ILE A 348 8.48 6.56 -1.92
C ILE A 348 7.57 5.81 -2.88
N SER A 349 7.70 6.07 -4.18
CA SER A 349 7.04 5.30 -5.23
C SER A 349 8.02 4.82 -6.27
N PHE A 350 7.92 3.56 -6.68
CA PHE A 350 8.77 3.02 -7.73
C PHE A 350 8.61 3.81 -9.02
N SER A 351 9.72 4.17 -9.66
CA SER A 351 9.72 4.87 -10.94
C SER A 351 10.19 3.92 -12.04
N LYS A 352 11.48 3.96 -12.39
CA LYS A 352 12.11 3.07 -13.38
C LYS A 352 13.53 2.73 -12.96
N ASN A 353 14.05 1.58 -13.40
CA ASN A 353 15.45 1.17 -13.20
C ASN A 353 15.94 1.21 -11.74
N GLY A 354 15.08 0.80 -10.78
CA GLY A 354 15.41 0.82 -9.35
C GLY A 354 15.46 2.21 -8.72
N ILE A 355 14.97 3.24 -9.43
CA ILE A 355 14.84 4.59 -8.92
C ILE A 355 13.45 4.77 -8.33
N PHE A 356 13.36 5.47 -7.21
CA PHE A 356 12.12 5.81 -6.52
C PHE A 356 11.92 7.32 -6.51
N ASP A 357 10.68 7.75 -6.73
CA ASP A 357 10.25 9.13 -6.53
C ASP A 357 9.88 9.32 -5.06
N VAL A 358 10.35 10.42 -4.47
CA VAL A 358 9.98 10.83 -3.11
C VAL A 358 8.76 11.72 -3.21
N ASN A 359 7.67 11.29 -2.58
CA ASN A 359 6.38 11.96 -2.66
C ASN A 359 5.94 12.42 -1.29
N ILE A 360 5.16 13.50 -1.28
CA ILE A 360 4.42 13.96 -0.11
C ILE A 360 2.93 14.06 -0.42
N ALA A 361 2.09 13.77 0.57
CA ALA A 361 0.66 14.05 0.57
C ALA A 361 0.29 14.73 1.88
N SER A 362 -0.78 15.52 1.87
CA SER A 362 -1.26 16.25 3.04
C SER A 362 -2.78 16.25 3.19
N THR A 363 -3.25 16.35 4.43
CA THR A 363 -4.66 16.62 4.75
C THR A 363 -5.01 18.11 4.78
N SER A 364 -4.02 19.00 4.68
CA SER A 364 -4.22 20.46 4.69
C SER A 364 -5.10 20.94 3.53
N ASP A 365 -6.12 21.74 3.83
CA ASP A 365 -7.02 22.30 2.81
C ASP A 365 -6.28 23.16 1.78
N LYS A 366 -5.28 23.94 2.21
CA LYS A 366 -4.45 24.76 1.30
C LYS A 366 -3.63 23.88 0.35
N PHE A 367 -3.08 22.77 0.84
CA PHE A 367 -2.35 21.83 -0.01
C PHE A 367 -3.30 21.14 -1.00
N LYS A 368 -4.50 20.75 -0.54
CA LYS A 368 -5.54 20.12 -1.35
C LYS A 368 -6.03 21.03 -2.48
N GLU A 369 -6.27 22.31 -2.19
CA GLU A 369 -6.71 23.30 -3.18
C GLU A 369 -5.74 23.40 -4.36
N VAL A 370 -4.43 23.39 -4.08
CA VAL A 370 -3.38 23.49 -5.10
C VAL A 370 -3.19 22.16 -5.84
N ASN A 371 -3.20 21.02 -5.13
CA ASN A 371 -2.70 19.76 -5.66
C ASN A 371 -3.78 18.76 -6.14
N ASN A 372 -5.05 18.95 -5.78
CA ASN A 372 -6.15 18.07 -6.21
C ASN A 372 -6.68 18.38 -7.62
N GLY A 373 -6.11 19.39 -8.29
CA GLY A 373 -6.42 19.73 -9.67
C GLY A 373 -6.24 18.55 -10.64
N THR A 374 -6.83 18.68 -11.83
CA THR A 374 -6.68 17.69 -12.90
C THR A 374 -5.25 17.68 -13.43
N ARG A 375 -4.67 16.49 -13.59
CA ARG A 375 -3.32 16.31 -14.14
C ARG A 375 -3.36 15.78 -15.57
N ILE A 376 -2.34 16.13 -16.37
CA ILE A 376 -2.21 15.61 -17.74
C ILE A 376 -2.04 14.08 -17.73
N THR A 377 -1.31 13.56 -16.74
CA THR A 377 -1.08 12.13 -16.54
C THR A 377 -2.38 11.33 -16.35
N GLU A 378 -3.42 11.95 -15.79
CA GLU A 378 -4.74 11.34 -15.61
C GLU A 378 -5.48 11.22 -16.94
N ARG A 379 -5.35 12.24 -17.81
CA ARG A 379 -5.94 12.22 -19.15
C ARG A 379 -5.29 11.14 -20.01
N THR A 380 -3.96 11.05 -19.99
CA THR A 380 -3.22 10.01 -20.70
C THR A 380 -3.48 8.63 -20.12
N GLY A 381 -3.54 8.51 -18.78
CA GLY A 381 -3.86 7.28 -18.09
C GLY A 381 -5.27 6.76 -18.39
N ALA A 382 -6.26 7.66 -18.50
CA ALA A 382 -7.62 7.30 -18.88
C ALA A 382 -7.69 6.77 -20.32
N LEU A 383 -6.92 7.38 -21.24
CA LEU A 383 -6.81 6.91 -22.62
C LEU A 383 -6.19 5.53 -22.69
N TRP A 384 -5.09 5.29 -21.96
CA TRP A 384 -4.45 3.97 -21.90
C TRP A 384 -5.37 2.90 -21.34
N LEU A 385 -6.10 3.16 -20.25
CA LEU A 385 -7.08 2.20 -19.71
C LEU A 385 -8.22 1.92 -20.69
N THR A 386 -8.68 2.93 -21.44
CA THR A 386 -9.71 2.73 -22.45
C THR A 386 -9.20 1.88 -23.62
N LEU A 387 -7.96 2.10 -24.08
CA LEU A 387 -7.33 1.28 -25.12
C LEU A 387 -7.06 -0.15 -24.64
N GLU A 388 -6.55 -0.32 -23.43
CA GLU A 388 -6.34 -1.62 -22.81
C GLU A 388 -7.67 -2.38 -22.68
N GLY A 389 -8.71 -1.71 -22.17
CA GLY A 389 -10.06 -2.27 -22.11
C GLY A 389 -10.62 -2.66 -23.48
N LEU A 390 -10.34 -1.88 -24.53
CA LEU A 390 -10.69 -2.19 -25.90
C LEU A 390 -9.94 -3.44 -26.41
N LEU A 391 -8.62 -3.53 -26.20
CA LEU A 391 -7.80 -4.67 -26.60
C LEU A 391 -8.22 -5.95 -25.88
N TYR A 392 -8.51 -5.86 -24.58
CA TYR A 392 -9.09 -6.96 -23.82
C TYR A 392 -10.45 -7.37 -24.37
N SER A 393 -11.29 -6.41 -24.74
CA SER A 393 -12.59 -6.69 -25.35
C SER A 393 -12.46 -7.37 -26.70
N ILE A 394 -11.52 -6.94 -27.55
CA ILE A 394 -11.23 -7.58 -28.85
C ILE A 394 -10.72 -9.01 -28.63
N SER A 395 -9.74 -9.19 -27.74
CA SER A 395 -9.21 -10.51 -27.39
C SER A 395 -10.31 -11.43 -26.87
N PHE A 396 -11.19 -10.91 -26.01
CA PHE A 396 -12.34 -11.64 -25.50
C PHE A 396 -13.31 -11.99 -26.64
N ILE A 397 -13.68 -11.05 -27.51
CA ILE A 397 -14.53 -11.31 -28.69
C ILE A 397 -13.89 -12.38 -29.58
N PHE A 398 -12.58 -12.34 -29.80
CA PHE A 398 -11.87 -13.32 -30.61
C PHE A 398 -11.93 -14.72 -29.98
N VAL A 399 -11.49 -14.87 -28.72
CA VAL A 399 -11.49 -16.16 -28.00
C VAL A 399 -12.89 -16.74 -27.88
N TYR A 400 -13.89 -15.93 -27.55
CA TYR A 400 -15.28 -16.37 -27.47
C TYR A 400 -15.91 -16.59 -28.84
N GLY A 401 -15.53 -15.78 -29.82
CA GLY A 401 -15.93 -15.87 -31.22
C GLY A 401 -15.52 -17.20 -31.84
N LEU A 402 -14.26 -17.59 -31.63
CA LEU A 402 -13.70 -18.84 -32.15
C LEU A 402 -14.50 -20.08 -31.74
N ARG A 403 -15.12 -20.08 -30.55
CA ARG A 403 -15.92 -21.21 -30.05
C ARG A 403 -17.10 -21.58 -30.95
N TRP A 404 -17.64 -20.62 -31.70
CA TRP A 404 -18.73 -20.87 -32.64
C TRP A 404 -18.32 -20.63 -34.10
N ILE A 405 -17.40 -19.69 -34.37
CA ILE A 405 -16.89 -19.44 -35.73
C ILE A 405 -16.13 -20.66 -36.27
N PHE A 406 -15.27 -21.30 -35.47
CA PHE A 406 -14.43 -22.40 -35.95
C PHE A 406 -15.24 -23.65 -36.33
N PRO A 407 -16.20 -24.14 -35.51
CA PRO A 407 -17.09 -25.23 -35.94
C PRO A 407 -17.89 -24.91 -37.20
N ILE A 408 -18.44 -23.68 -37.32
CA ILE A 408 -19.17 -23.26 -38.53
C ILE A 408 -18.22 -23.26 -39.75
N GLY A 409 -17.01 -22.74 -39.58
CA GLY A 409 -15.99 -22.70 -40.64
C GLY A 409 -15.61 -24.09 -41.14
N ILE A 410 -15.49 -25.08 -40.25
CA ILE A 410 -15.24 -26.49 -40.64
C ILE A 410 -16.40 -27.03 -41.46
N VAL A 411 -17.64 -26.90 -40.96
CA VAL A 411 -18.83 -27.43 -41.66
C VAL A 411 -19.03 -26.72 -43.01
N ALA A 412 -18.81 -25.41 -43.06
CA ALA A 412 -18.85 -24.63 -44.29
C ALA A 412 -17.73 -25.05 -45.26
N GLY A 413 -16.51 -25.29 -44.77
CA GLY A 413 -15.39 -25.78 -45.58
C GLY A 413 -15.66 -27.15 -46.19
N VAL A 414 -16.20 -28.10 -45.42
CA VAL A 414 -16.62 -29.40 -45.92
C VAL A 414 -17.74 -29.24 -46.95
N TYR A 415 -18.73 -28.39 -46.68
CA TYR A 415 -19.83 -28.13 -47.61
C TYR A 415 -19.32 -27.51 -48.93
N SER A 416 -18.43 -26.54 -48.85
CA SER A 416 -17.81 -25.88 -50.00
C SER A 416 -16.95 -26.84 -50.84
N PHE A 417 -16.32 -27.85 -50.22
CA PHE A 417 -15.58 -28.88 -50.94
C PHE A 417 -16.46 -29.66 -51.93
N PHE A 418 -17.73 -29.88 -51.59
CA PHE A 418 -18.68 -30.58 -52.46
C PHE A 418 -19.52 -29.64 -53.34
N ASP A 419 -19.31 -28.33 -53.26
CA ASP A 419 -20.17 -27.32 -53.90
C ASP A 419 -20.18 -27.42 -55.44
N TYR A 420 -19.09 -27.89 -56.05
CA TYR A 420 -19.02 -28.12 -57.49
C TYR A 420 -20.02 -29.18 -57.99
N SER A 421 -20.45 -30.09 -57.11
CA SER A 421 -21.38 -31.18 -57.43
C SER A 421 -22.85 -30.82 -57.19
N TYR A 422 -23.14 -29.62 -56.67
CA TYR A 422 -24.47 -29.21 -56.24
C TYR A 422 -25.15 -28.26 -57.23
N SER A 423 -26.44 -28.47 -57.47
CA SER A 423 -27.26 -27.52 -58.23
C SER A 423 -27.55 -26.25 -57.45
N GLU A 424 -27.79 -25.13 -58.13
CA GLU A 424 -28.10 -23.81 -57.52
C GLU A 424 -29.14 -23.88 -56.38
N LYS A 425 -30.22 -24.64 -56.56
CA LYS A 425 -31.24 -24.83 -55.53
C LYS A 425 -30.71 -25.56 -54.28
N ARG A 426 -29.76 -26.49 -54.42
CA ARG A 426 -29.11 -27.19 -53.30
C ARG A 426 -28.10 -26.30 -52.59
N LYS A 427 -27.36 -25.46 -53.34
CA LYS A 427 -26.43 -24.46 -52.78
C LYS A 427 -27.15 -23.46 -51.88
N LEU A 428 -28.27 -22.91 -52.36
CA LEU A 428 -29.10 -21.99 -51.59
C LEU A 428 -29.66 -22.63 -50.31
N ARG A 429 -30.14 -23.89 -50.39
CA ARG A 429 -30.61 -24.62 -49.20
C ARG A 429 -29.49 -24.89 -48.20
N GLY A 430 -28.31 -25.30 -48.66
CA GLY A 430 -27.17 -25.53 -47.77
C GLY A 430 -26.69 -24.25 -47.09
N PHE A 431 -26.66 -23.13 -47.81
CA PHE A 431 -26.37 -21.82 -47.22
C PHE A 431 -27.36 -21.44 -46.09
N LEU A 432 -28.66 -21.66 -46.31
CA LEU A 432 -29.68 -21.42 -45.28
C LEU A 432 -29.50 -22.34 -44.07
N VAL A 433 -29.23 -23.63 -44.29
CA VAL A 433 -29.00 -24.61 -43.21
C VAL A 433 -27.75 -24.25 -42.40
N LEU A 434 -26.64 -23.90 -43.07
CA LEU A 434 -25.40 -23.44 -42.41
C LEU A 434 -25.64 -22.16 -41.60
N SER A 435 -26.44 -21.24 -42.12
CA SER A 435 -26.79 -20.00 -41.44
C SER A 435 -27.61 -20.26 -40.16
N VAL A 436 -28.63 -21.14 -40.24
CA VAL A 436 -29.44 -21.55 -39.08
C VAL A 436 -28.57 -22.28 -38.05
N PHE A 437 -27.73 -23.22 -38.50
CA PHE A 437 -26.79 -23.93 -37.62
C PHE A 437 -25.83 -22.96 -36.92
N GLY A 438 -25.33 -21.95 -37.64
CA GLY A 438 -24.50 -20.91 -37.08
C GLY A 438 -25.20 -20.05 -36.04
N ILE A 439 -26.47 -19.69 -36.28
CA ILE A 439 -27.31 -18.98 -35.30
C ILE A 439 -27.50 -19.83 -34.04
N ILE A 440 -27.81 -21.12 -34.18
CA ILE A 440 -28.00 -22.03 -33.06
C ILE A 440 -26.72 -22.15 -32.23
N LEU A 441 -25.57 -22.40 -32.87
CA LEU A 441 -24.29 -22.54 -32.19
C LEU A 441 -23.86 -21.25 -31.48
N LYS A 442 -24.04 -20.10 -32.13
CA LYS A 442 -23.76 -18.78 -31.53
C LYS A 442 -24.66 -18.55 -30.32
N THR A 443 -25.96 -18.79 -30.45
CA THR A 443 -26.94 -18.58 -29.37
C THR A 443 -26.70 -19.52 -28.19
N SER A 444 -26.46 -20.80 -28.45
CA SER A 444 -26.11 -21.80 -27.43
C SER A 444 -24.81 -21.44 -26.69
N SER A 445 -23.77 -21.01 -27.43
CA SER A 445 -22.50 -20.59 -26.83
C SER A 445 -22.66 -19.35 -25.94
N ILE A 446 -23.49 -18.39 -26.35
CA ILE A 446 -23.79 -17.20 -25.55
C ILE A 446 -24.60 -17.59 -24.30
N LEU A 447 -25.67 -18.36 -24.46
CA LEU A 447 -26.54 -18.81 -23.37
C LEU A 447 -25.78 -19.63 -22.32
N LYS A 448 -24.94 -20.59 -22.74
CA LYS A 448 -24.11 -21.39 -21.81
C LYS A 448 -23.20 -20.52 -20.95
N ASN A 449 -22.64 -19.44 -21.50
CA ASN A 449 -21.79 -18.51 -20.75
C ASN A 449 -22.61 -17.60 -19.82
N ILE A 450 -23.79 -17.15 -20.25
CA ILE A 450 -24.70 -16.37 -19.39
C ILE A 450 -25.18 -17.22 -18.21
N LEU A 451 -25.62 -18.45 -18.46
CA LEU A 451 -26.02 -19.41 -17.42
C LEU A 451 -24.86 -19.77 -16.50
N HIS A 452 -23.66 -20.04 -17.02
CA HIS A 452 -22.49 -20.30 -16.19
C HIS A 452 -22.11 -19.06 -15.35
N ARG A 453 -22.21 -17.84 -15.90
CA ARG A 453 -21.98 -16.61 -15.12
C ARG A 453 -23.05 -16.43 -14.05
N LEU A 454 -24.33 -16.64 -14.37
CA LEU A 454 -25.43 -16.58 -13.40
C LEU A 454 -25.22 -17.61 -12.28
N TYR A 455 -24.87 -18.85 -12.63
CA TYR A 455 -24.60 -19.92 -11.68
C TYR A 455 -23.38 -19.61 -10.80
N SER A 456 -22.31 -19.02 -11.37
CA SER A 456 -21.14 -18.57 -10.61
C SER A 456 -21.43 -17.37 -9.71
N LEU A 457 -22.34 -16.48 -10.11
CA LEU A 457 -22.82 -15.37 -9.30
C LEU A 457 -23.67 -15.90 -8.16
N ILE A 458 -24.65 -16.74 -8.44
CA ILE A 458 -25.52 -17.39 -7.43
C ILE A 458 -24.67 -18.17 -6.43
N THR A 459 -23.72 -18.99 -6.86
CA THR A 459 -22.82 -19.72 -5.95
C THR A 459 -21.90 -18.81 -5.14
N ARG A 460 -21.47 -17.66 -5.67
CA ARG A 460 -20.74 -16.62 -4.90
C ARG A 460 -21.66 -15.91 -3.90
N THR A 461 -22.90 -15.60 -4.25
CA THR A 461 -23.86 -14.98 -3.32
C THR A 461 -24.26 -15.95 -2.20
N PHE A 462 -24.42 -17.24 -2.53
CA PHE A 462 -24.66 -18.30 -1.55
C PHE A 462 -23.43 -18.57 -0.68
N SER A 463 -22.20 -18.48 -1.20
CA SER A 463 -21.00 -18.59 -0.36
C SER A 463 -20.79 -17.36 0.54
N LEU A 464 -21.16 -16.16 0.08
CA LEU A 464 -21.23 -14.93 0.89
C LEU A 464 -22.28 -15.02 2.01
N GLN A 465 -23.47 -15.57 1.72
CA GLN A 465 -24.48 -15.83 2.75
C GLN A 465 -24.07 -16.94 3.71
N ARG A 466 -23.44 -18.02 3.23
CA ARG A 466 -22.96 -19.13 4.07
C ARG A 466 -21.82 -18.71 4.98
N ARG A 467 -20.90 -17.84 4.52
CA ARG A 467 -19.85 -17.23 5.38
C ARG A 467 -20.43 -16.27 6.42
N ARG A 468 -21.46 -15.48 6.08
CA ARG A 468 -22.20 -14.67 7.07
C ARG A 468 -22.93 -15.55 8.09
N HIS A 469 -23.52 -16.67 7.68
CA HIS A 469 -24.23 -17.59 8.58
C HIS A 469 -23.27 -18.38 9.49
N ILE A 470 -22.11 -18.80 9.00
CA ILE A 470 -21.06 -19.47 9.80
C ILE A 470 -20.48 -18.48 10.84
N ASN A 471 -20.27 -17.22 10.48
CA ASN A 471 -19.80 -16.19 11.43
C ASN A 471 -20.87 -15.82 12.48
N LEU A 472 -22.16 -15.91 12.14
CA LEU A 472 -23.25 -15.73 13.10
C LEU A 472 -23.44 -16.95 14.03
N CYS A 473 -23.23 -18.18 13.56
CA CYS A 473 -23.32 -19.38 14.42
C CYS A 473 -22.13 -19.53 15.38
N ASN A 474 -20.96 -18.94 15.11
CA ASN A 474 -19.82 -18.97 16.04
C ASN A 474 -19.91 -17.93 17.18
N THR A 475 -20.96 -17.11 17.23
CA THR A 475 -21.12 -16.03 18.24
C THR A 475 -22.30 -16.21 19.20
N ARG A 476 -23.06 -17.32 19.10
CA ARG A 476 -24.09 -17.68 20.09
C ARG A 476 -24.01 -19.15 20.45
N ASN A 477 -24.08 -19.40 21.75
CA ASN A 477 -24.09 -20.69 22.44
C ASN A 477 -24.53 -21.90 21.61
N THR A 478 -23.72 -22.95 21.72
CA THR A 478 -24.06 -24.35 21.51
C THR A 478 -25.44 -24.70 22.07
N GLN A 479 -26.45 -24.81 21.20
CA GLN A 479 -27.59 -25.73 21.23
C GLN A 479 -28.66 -25.20 20.27
N LEU A 480 -28.55 -25.50 18.98
CA LEU A 480 -29.62 -25.56 17.94
C LEU A 480 -28.99 -25.42 16.54
N CYS A 481 -28.24 -26.43 16.12
CA CYS A 481 -27.88 -26.63 14.72
C CYS A 481 -28.39 -28.00 14.29
N LEU A 482 -29.67 -28.07 13.93
CA LEU A 482 -30.29 -29.23 13.33
C LEU A 482 -31.12 -28.73 12.14
N TRP A 483 -30.91 -29.40 11.00
CA TRP A 483 -31.65 -29.34 9.74
C TRP A 483 -31.38 -28.19 8.76
N ILE A 484 -30.63 -28.51 7.70
CA ILE A 484 -31.05 -28.23 6.31
C ILE A 484 -30.69 -29.46 5.46
N PRO A 485 -31.62 -30.02 4.66
CA PRO A 485 -31.35 -31.19 3.83
C PRO A 485 -30.56 -30.80 2.57
N THR A 486 -29.64 -31.67 2.19
CA THR A 486 -28.95 -31.68 0.90
C THR A 486 -29.94 -31.81 -0.25
N ILE A 487 -29.90 -30.87 -1.20
CA ILE A 487 -30.28 -31.04 -2.61
C ILE A 487 -29.08 -30.60 -3.44
#